data_AF-A0A8H8DMQ1-F1
#
_entry.id   AF-A0A8H8DMQ1-F1
#
_cell.length_a   1.000
_cell.length_b   1.000
_cell.length_c   1.000
_cell.angle_alpha   90.00
_cell.angle_beta   90.00
_cell.angle_gamma   90.00
#
_symmetry.space_group_name_H-M   'P 1'
#
loop_
_entity.id
_entity.type
_entity.pdbx_description
1 polymer ?
#
loop_
_entity_poly.entity_id
_entity_poly.type
_entity_poly.pdbx_seq_one_letter_code
_entity_poly.pdbx_strand_id
1 'polypeptide(L)'
;MYYIVEKEILETRISRIENIVYGVNNMTSAEDISLDIFSLINFIEVEINKLVKESEILKKMLYLFDTYSFLLDEKFSSFKVYDALQSEKNQMVFSNMSLYNTVASQMLSIKELPIPNSDVYLQVAANIYQLHIMFMSIESVETQLNFLSRRIAKILELWYEIGIDIVNDCFLEWDGRINNLNSKIQKFYTLNI
;
A
#
# COMPACT_ATOMS: atom_id res chain seq x y z
N MET A 1 34.28 28.07 -27.77
CA MET A 1 33.61 26.98 -27.03
C MET A 1 32.28 27.41 -26.41
N TYR A 2 32.13 28.66 -25.93
CA TYR A 2 30.86 29.21 -25.43
C TYR A 2 29.70 29.25 -26.47
N TYR A 3 29.99 29.62 -27.73
CA TYR A 3 28.97 29.69 -28.79
C TYR A 3 28.33 28.34 -29.17
N ILE A 4 28.99 27.22 -28.89
CA ILE A 4 28.47 25.88 -29.23
C ILE A 4 27.39 25.48 -28.22
N VAL A 5 27.60 25.79 -26.95
CA VAL A 5 26.66 25.48 -25.84
C VAL A 5 25.39 26.30 -25.97
N GLU A 6 25.50 27.59 -26.33
CA GLU A 6 24.31 28.43 -26.56
C GLU A 6 23.45 27.94 -27.72
N LYS A 7 24.08 27.46 -28.80
CA LYS A 7 23.37 26.89 -29.96
C LYS A 7 22.62 25.61 -29.59
N GLU A 8 23.26 24.71 -28.85
CA GLU A 8 22.67 23.43 -28.44
C GLU A 8 21.49 23.63 -27.48
N ILE A 9 21.57 24.64 -26.59
CA ILE A 9 20.45 25.06 -25.73
C ILE A 9 19.30 25.63 -26.55
N LEU A 10 19.60 26.42 -27.59
CA LEU A 10 18.58 27.00 -28.45
C LEU A 10 17.85 25.92 -29.25
N GLU A 11 18.59 24.97 -29.81
CA GLU A 11 18.04 23.84 -30.58
C GLU A 11 17.16 22.94 -29.72
N THR A 12 17.58 22.62 -28.49
CA THR A 12 16.74 21.86 -27.56
C THR A 12 15.49 22.62 -27.12
N ARG A 13 15.57 23.94 -26.93
CA ARG A 13 14.39 24.76 -26.61
C ARG A 13 13.41 24.85 -27.77
N ILE A 14 13.92 25.00 -29.00
CA ILE A 14 13.09 25.03 -30.21
C ILE A 14 12.41 23.68 -30.41
N SER A 15 13.15 22.58 -30.32
CA SER A 15 12.58 21.23 -30.41
C SER A 15 11.50 20.99 -29.33
N ARG A 16 11.70 21.53 -28.12
CA ARG A 16 10.70 21.44 -27.05
C ARG A 16 9.44 22.25 -27.37
N ILE A 17 9.58 23.45 -27.91
CA ILE A 17 8.44 24.28 -28.34
C ILE A 17 7.71 23.61 -29.51
N GLU A 18 8.45 23.07 -30.47
CA GLU A 18 7.90 22.31 -31.59
C GLU A 18 7.10 21.09 -31.09
N ASN A 19 7.65 20.31 -30.16
CA ASN A 19 6.96 19.19 -29.54
C ASN A 19 5.72 19.61 -28.71
N ILE A 20 5.70 20.82 -28.15
CA ILE A 20 4.54 21.34 -27.42
C ILE A 20 3.46 21.82 -28.40
N VAL A 21 3.87 22.46 -29.50
CA VAL A 21 2.94 23.03 -30.49
C VAL A 21 2.31 21.95 -31.36
N TYR A 22 3.08 20.96 -31.80
CA TYR A 22 2.59 19.87 -32.66
C TYR A 22 2.20 18.62 -31.85
N GLY A 23 2.54 18.57 -30.56
CA GLY A 23 2.30 17.41 -29.71
C GLY A 23 3.14 16.19 -30.12
N VAL A 24 3.20 15.17 -29.27
CA VAL A 24 3.72 13.83 -29.63
C VAL A 24 2.66 13.10 -30.47
N ASN A 25 2.20 13.75 -31.53
CA ASN A 25 1.12 13.27 -32.37
C ASN A 25 1.73 12.93 -33.73
N ASN A 26 2.46 11.81 -33.76
CA ASN A 26 2.62 11.00 -34.97
C ASN A 26 1.28 10.36 -35.39
N MET A 27 0.19 11.12 -35.33
CA MET A 27 -1.06 10.77 -35.98
C MET A 27 -0.91 11.24 -37.42
N THR A 28 -0.52 10.28 -38.23
CA THR A 28 -0.73 10.24 -39.67
C THR A 28 -2.17 10.65 -40.01
N SER A 29 -2.38 11.93 -40.23
CA SER A 29 -3.47 12.43 -41.08
C SER A 29 -2.86 13.50 -41.96
N ALA A 30 -2.56 13.07 -43.18
CA ALA A 30 -1.94 13.82 -44.26
C ALA A 30 -2.91 14.87 -44.85
N GLU A 31 -3.32 15.84 -44.05
CA GLU A 31 -3.87 17.08 -44.55
C GLU A 31 -3.07 18.21 -43.91
N ASP A 32 -2.46 19.03 -44.76
CA ASP A 32 -1.77 20.25 -44.39
C ASP A 32 -2.76 21.14 -43.62
N ILE A 33 -2.79 20.99 -42.30
CA ILE A 33 -3.44 21.93 -41.41
C ILE A 33 -2.51 23.14 -41.33
N SER A 34 -2.50 23.93 -42.40
CA SER A 34 -2.23 25.36 -42.32
C SER A 34 -3.44 26.10 -41.71
N LEU A 35 -4.18 25.48 -40.77
CA LEU A 35 -5.12 26.24 -39.95
C LEU A 35 -4.29 27.06 -39.00
N ASP A 36 -4.37 28.37 -39.22
CA ASP A 36 -3.98 29.41 -38.30
C ASP A 36 -4.34 28.99 -36.87
N ILE A 37 -3.34 28.76 -36.02
CA ILE A 37 -3.51 28.26 -34.64
C ILE A 37 -4.52 29.13 -33.87
N PHE A 38 -4.55 30.42 -34.19
CA PHE A 38 -5.52 31.38 -33.67
C PHE A 38 -6.96 31.04 -34.04
N SER A 39 -7.22 30.53 -35.25
CA SER A 39 -8.56 30.09 -35.68
C SER A 39 -9.02 28.84 -34.93
N LEU A 40 -8.12 27.89 -34.65
CA LEU A 40 -8.43 26.69 -33.88
C LEU A 40 -8.68 27.02 -32.40
N ILE A 41 -7.85 27.88 -31.80
CA ILE A 41 -8.04 28.35 -30.43
C ILE A 41 -9.36 29.11 -30.31
N ASN A 42 -9.67 30.01 -31.25
CA ASN A 42 -10.95 30.73 -31.26
C ASN A 42 -12.14 29.77 -31.40
N PHE A 43 -12.03 28.73 -32.22
CA PHE A 43 -13.09 27.71 -32.34
C PHE A 43 -13.30 26.95 -31.03
N ILE A 44 -12.22 26.51 -30.38
CA ILE A 44 -12.27 25.82 -29.09
C ILE A 44 -12.81 26.75 -28.00
N GLU A 45 -12.41 28.03 -27.99
CA GLU A 45 -12.90 29.03 -27.05
C GLU A 45 -14.41 29.27 -27.23
N VAL A 46 -14.89 29.34 -28.47
CA VAL A 46 -16.33 29.48 -28.75
C VAL A 46 -17.11 28.24 -28.30
N GLU A 47 -16.59 27.03 -28.56
CA GLU A 47 -17.23 25.77 -28.13
C GLU A 47 -17.21 25.62 -26.60
N ILE A 48 -16.11 25.95 -25.93
CA ILE A 48 -16.04 25.97 -24.46
C ILE A 48 -17.03 26.99 -23.91
N ASN A 49 -17.10 28.20 -24.46
CA ASN A 49 -18.04 29.23 -24.01
C ASN A 49 -19.50 28.82 -24.23
N LYS A 50 -19.79 28.03 -25.26
CA LYS A 50 -21.11 27.42 -25.47
C LYS A 50 -21.41 26.33 -24.43
N LEU A 51 -20.46 25.43 -24.20
CA LEU A 51 -20.55 24.35 -23.20
C LEU A 51 -20.73 24.90 -21.77
N VAL A 52 -20.04 25.99 -21.45
CA VAL A 52 -20.15 26.72 -20.18
C VAL A 52 -21.53 27.35 -20.01
N LYS A 53 -22.15 27.85 -21.08
CA LYS A 53 -23.53 28.38 -21.02
C LYS A 53 -24.56 27.28 -20.78
N GLU A 54 -24.35 26.10 -21.36
CA GLU A 54 -25.26 24.95 -21.28
C GLU A 54 -25.15 24.17 -19.96
N SER A 55 -23.98 24.13 -19.32
CA SER A 55 -23.75 23.35 -18.10
C SER A 55 -23.61 24.21 -16.84
N GLU A 56 -24.59 24.11 -15.94
CA GLU A 56 -24.55 24.73 -14.60
C GLU A 56 -23.38 24.24 -13.73
N ILE A 57 -22.89 23.02 -13.99
CA ILE A 57 -21.75 22.44 -13.26
C ILE A 57 -20.45 23.12 -13.69
N LEU A 58 -20.27 23.36 -14.99
CA LEU A 58 -19.09 24.07 -15.48
C LEU A 58 -19.07 25.52 -15.04
N LYS A 59 -20.23 26.20 -14.96
CA LYS A 59 -20.33 27.53 -14.34
C LYS A 59 -19.88 27.53 -12.88
N LYS A 60 -20.30 26.52 -12.11
CA LYS A 60 -19.85 26.36 -10.71
C LYS A 60 -18.36 26.04 -10.63
N MET A 61 -17.83 25.21 -11.53
CA MET A 61 -16.40 24.88 -11.57
C MET A 61 -15.54 26.08 -11.99
N LEU A 62 -15.97 26.88 -12.96
CA LEU A 62 -15.33 28.13 -13.35
C LEU A 62 -15.41 29.17 -12.24
N TYR A 63 -16.56 29.30 -11.58
CA TYR A 63 -16.69 30.17 -10.41
C TYR A 63 -15.74 29.74 -9.29
N LEU A 64 -15.64 28.43 -9.03
CA LEU A 64 -14.67 27.89 -8.08
C LEU A 64 -13.23 28.14 -8.55
N PHE A 65 -12.92 27.95 -9.82
CA PHE A 65 -11.61 28.23 -10.39
C PHE A 65 -11.23 29.70 -10.25
N ASP A 66 -12.13 30.64 -10.57
CA ASP A 66 -11.91 32.07 -10.41
C ASP A 66 -11.77 32.46 -8.94
N THR A 67 -12.59 31.88 -8.07
CA THR A 67 -12.58 32.15 -6.62
C THR A 67 -11.32 31.58 -5.95
N TYR A 68 -10.85 30.44 -6.41
CA TYR A 68 -9.66 29.75 -5.90
C TYR A 68 -8.46 29.86 -6.85
N SER A 69 -8.46 30.83 -7.77
CA SER A 69 -7.37 31.05 -8.74
C SER A 69 -6.06 31.32 -8.00
N PHE A 70 -6.13 31.93 -6.80
CA PHE A 70 -4.99 32.12 -5.90
C PHE A 70 -4.33 30.82 -5.40
N LEU A 71 -5.00 29.66 -5.50
CA LEU A 71 -4.42 28.34 -5.18
C LEU A 71 -3.66 27.74 -6.37
N LEU A 72 -4.01 28.15 -7.59
CA LEU A 72 -3.41 27.69 -8.85
C LEU A 72 -2.36 28.65 -9.39
N ASP A 73 -2.43 29.93 -8.99
CA ASP A 73 -1.26 30.76 -8.79
C ASP A 73 -0.41 30.08 -7.69
N GLU A 74 0.28 29.00 -8.06
CA GLU A 74 1.66 28.89 -7.65
C GLU A 74 2.29 30.22 -8.05
N LYS A 75 2.29 31.17 -7.11
CA LYS A 75 3.50 31.89 -6.82
C LYS A 75 4.55 30.78 -6.69
N PHE A 76 5.16 30.42 -7.82
CA PHE A 76 6.60 30.40 -7.91
C PHE A 76 6.97 31.69 -7.23
N SER A 77 7.14 31.62 -5.90
CA SER A 77 7.82 32.64 -5.14
C SER A 77 9.03 32.85 -6.00
N SER A 78 9.08 34.02 -6.65
CA SER A 78 10.20 34.48 -7.45
C SER A 78 11.39 33.87 -6.78
N PHE A 79 12.00 32.84 -7.39
CA PHE A 79 13.19 32.26 -6.80
C PHE A 79 14.10 33.46 -6.86
N LYS A 80 14.23 34.18 -5.74
CA LYS A 80 15.04 35.38 -5.66
C LYS A 80 16.37 34.78 -6.04
N VAL A 81 16.81 35.06 -7.25
CA VAL A 81 18.14 34.72 -7.69
C VAL A 81 18.98 35.52 -6.73
N TYR A 82 19.34 34.88 -5.62
CA TYR A 82 20.31 35.42 -4.72
C TYR A 82 21.54 35.47 -5.62
N ASP A 83 21.91 36.68 -6.02
CA ASP A 83 23.27 37.00 -6.41
C ASP A 83 24.16 36.85 -5.17
N ALA A 84 24.13 35.66 -4.58
CA ALA A 84 25.14 35.19 -3.68
C ALA A 84 26.44 35.25 -4.47
N LEU A 85 27.41 35.99 -3.91
CA LEU A 85 28.77 36.08 -4.43
C LEU A 85 29.24 34.68 -4.81
N GLN A 86 29.95 34.53 -5.93
CA GLN A 86 30.42 33.23 -6.43
C GLN A 86 31.15 32.41 -5.35
N SER A 87 31.78 33.09 -4.37
CA SER A 87 32.40 32.44 -3.21
C SER A 87 31.39 31.69 -2.32
N GLU A 88 30.21 32.25 -2.07
CA GLU A 88 29.18 31.66 -1.22
C GLU A 88 28.50 30.48 -1.91
N LYS A 89 28.28 30.57 -3.23
CA LYS A 89 27.84 29.45 -4.08
C LYS A 89 28.86 28.31 -4.06
N ASN A 90 30.14 28.63 -4.22
CA ASN A 90 31.21 27.64 -4.15
C ASN A 90 31.29 27.01 -2.77
N GLN A 91 31.15 27.80 -1.70
CA GLN A 91 31.18 27.30 -0.32
C GLN A 91 29.99 26.37 -0.03
N MET A 92 28.81 26.69 -0.54
CA MET A 92 27.63 25.82 -0.46
C MET A 92 27.80 24.53 -1.29
N VAL A 93 28.43 24.60 -2.46
CA VAL A 93 28.74 23.40 -3.25
C VAL A 93 29.76 22.53 -2.53
N PHE A 94 30.84 23.11 -2.00
CA PHE A 94 31.85 22.38 -1.23
C PHE A 94 31.28 21.78 0.05
N SER A 95 30.39 22.47 0.76
CA SER A 95 29.74 21.93 1.96
C SER A 95 28.81 20.76 1.66
N ASN A 96 28.19 20.75 0.48
CA ASN A 96 27.25 19.69 0.05
C ASN A 96 27.88 18.65 -0.88
N MET A 97 29.17 18.76 -1.22
CA MET A 97 29.86 17.90 -2.20
C MET A 97 29.81 16.41 -1.80
N SER A 98 29.94 16.12 -0.50
CA SER A 98 29.84 14.75 0.03
C SER A 98 28.43 14.17 -0.13
N LEU A 99 27.41 15.00 0.05
CA LEU A 99 26.01 14.62 -0.15
C LEU A 99 25.70 14.38 -1.63
N TYR A 100 26.23 15.21 -2.54
CA TYR A 100 26.06 15.01 -3.98
C TYR A 100 26.60 13.67 -4.44
N ASN A 101 27.80 13.27 -4.02
CA ASN A 101 28.35 11.96 -4.38
C ASN A 101 27.51 10.80 -3.81
N THR A 102 27.03 10.95 -2.58
CA THR A 102 26.20 9.94 -1.92
C THR A 102 24.86 9.79 -2.64
N VAL A 103 24.18 10.91 -2.93
CA VAL A 103 22.89 10.94 -3.61
C VAL A 103 23.04 10.47 -5.07
N ALA A 104 24.09 10.89 -5.77
CA ALA A 104 24.36 10.42 -7.14
C ALA A 104 24.58 8.90 -7.18
N SER A 105 25.30 8.34 -6.21
CA SER A 105 25.52 6.89 -6.08
C SER A 105 24.20 6.15 -5.78
N GLN A 106 23.36 6.70 -4.91
CA GLN A 106 22.03 6.14 -4.62
C GLN A 106 21.11 6.21 -5.85
N MET A 107 21.15 7.29 -6.61
CA MET A 107 20.32 7.48 -7.80
C MET A 107 20.78 6.58 -8.95
N LEU A 108 22.10 6.37 -9.10
CA LEU A 108 22.68 5.36 -9.98
C LEU A 108 22.24 3.96 -9.57
N SER A 109 22.29 3.64 -8.28
CA SER A 109 21.80 2.36 -7.77
C SER A 109 20.32 2.15 -8.07
N ILE A 110 19.46 3.15 -7.85
CA ILE A 110 18.02 3.07 -8.18
C ILE A 110 17.80 2.85 -9.68
N LYS A 111 18.60 3.51 -10.53
CA LYS A 111 18.53 3.33 -11.98
C LYS A 111 18.99 1.93 -12.43
N GLU A 112 19.91 1.33 -11.69
CA GLU A 112 20.42 -0.03 -11.94
C GLU A 112 19.47 -1.13 -11.42
N LEU A 113 18.50 -0.81 -10.56
CA LEU A 113 17.47 -1.78 -10.20
C LEU A 113 16.59 -2.06 -11.43
N PRO A 114 16.53 -3.32 -11.92
CA PRO A 114 15.57 -3.68 -12.94
C PRO A 114 14.18 -3.48 -12.35
N ILE A 115 13.35 -2.71 -13.04
CA ILE A 115 11.92 -2.63 -12.71
C ILE A 115 11.41 -4.07 -12.83
N PRO A 116 10.93 -4.69 -11.73
CA PRO A 116 10.48 -6.09 -11.76
C PRO A 116 9.43 -6.29 -12.86
N ASN A 117 9.57 -7.40 -13.61
CA ASN A 117 8.74 -7.69 -14.78
C ASN A 117 7.25 -7.55 -14.45
N SER A 118 6.55 -6.72 -15.23
CA SER A 118 5.11 -6.45 -15.13
C SER A 118 4.28 -7.75 -15.08
N ASP A 119 4.75 -8.81 -15.75
CA ASP A 119 4.10 -10.11 -15.78
C ASP A 119 3.97 -10.77 -14.40
N VAL A 120 4.93 -10.55 -13.49
CA VAL A 120 4.87 -11.07 -12.12
C VAL A 120 3.75 -10.36 -11.36
N TYR A 121 3.60 -9.05 -11.56
CA TYR A 121 2.51 -8.29 -10.94
C TYR A 121 1.15 -8.71 -11.46
N LEU A 122 1.03 -9.00 -12.76
CA LEU A 122 -0.21 -9.51 -13.35
C LEU A 122 -0.55 -10.92 -12.84
N GLN A 123 0.45 -11.79 -12.69
CA GLN A 123 0.24 -13.13 -12.11
C GLN A 123 -0.16 -13.06 -10.63
N VAL A 124 0.48 -12.19 -9.85
CA VAL A 124 0.10 -11.96 -8.45
C VAL A 124 -1.31 -11.38 -8.38
N ALA A 125 -1.64 -10.37 -9.19
CA ALA A 125 -2.97 -9.78 -9.24
C ALA A 125 -4.06 -10.79 -9.60
N ALA A 126 -3.79 -11.69 -10.55
CA ALA A 126 -4.70 -12.78 -10.92
C ALA A 126 -4.92 -13.78 -9.78
N ASN A 127 -3.89 -14.03 -8.95
CA ASN A 127 -3.93 -15.02 -7.87
C ASN A 127 -4.51 -14.47 -6.55
N ILE A 128 -4.63 -13.15 -6.39
CA ILE A 128 -5.21 -12.52 -5.17
C ILE A 128 -6.61 -13.06 -4.86
N TYR A 129 -7.45 -13.26 -5.88
CA TYR A 129 -8.80 -13.77 -5.68
C TYR A 129 -8.80 -15.22 -5.17
N GLN A 130 -7.89 -16.05 -5.67
CA GLN A 130 -7.75 -17.44 -5.22
C GLN A 130 -7.25 -17.50 -3.78
N LEU A 131 -6.29 -16.64 -3.42
CA LEU A 131 -5.83 -16.50 -2.04
C LEU A 131 -6.95 -16.06 -1.11
N HIS A 132 -7.82 -15.15 -1.55
CA HIS A 132 -8.96 -14.71 -0.75
C HIS A 132 -9.97 -15.84 -0.47
N ILE A 133 -10.27 -16.66 -1.48
CA ILE A 133 -11.12 -17.85 -1.30
C ILE A 133 -10.47 -18.84 -0.33
N MET A 134 -9.17 -19.09 -0.46
CA MET A 134 -8.45 -19.97 0.47
C MET A 134 -8.50 -19.44 1.91
N PHE A 135 -8.32 -18.14 2.11
CA PHE A 135 -8.44 -17.51 3.43
C PHE A 135 -9.81 -17.72 4.06
N MET A 136 -10.89 -17.50 3.30
CA MET A 136 -12.26 -17.74 3.77
C MET A 136 -12.48 -19.21 4.15
N SER A 137 -11.88 -20.15 3.40
CA SER A 137 -11.96 -21.57 3.73
C SER A 137 -11.20 -21.91 5.02
N ILE A 138 -10.02 -21.30 5.24
CA ILE A 138 -9.20 -21.50 6.43
C ILE A 138 -9.94 -21.00 7.67
N GLU A 139 -10.56 -19.82 7.59
CA GLU A 139 -11.35 -19.27 8.69
C GLU A 139 -12.55 -20.18 9.03
N SER A 140 -13.23 -20.72 8.01
CA SER A 140 -14.30 -21.69 8.23
C SER A 140 -13.80 -22.98 8.89
N VAL A 141 -12.63 -23.49 8.51
CA VAL A 141 -12.05 -24.70 9.13
C VAL A 141 -11.62 -24.42 10.57
N GLU A 142 -11.05 -23.25 10.85
CA GLU A 142 -10.61 -22.86 12.19
C GLU A 142 -11.78 -22.77 13.16
N THR A 143 -12.91 -22.19 12.75
CA THR A 143 -14.13 -22.14 13.58
C THR A 143 -14.67 -23.53 13.90
N GLN A 144 -14.66 -24.44 12.93
CA GLN A 144 -15.07 -25.84 13.14
C GLN A 144 -14.12 -26.59 14.09
N LEU A 145 -12.80 -26.39 13.93
CA LEU A 145 -11.79 -26.98 14.80
C LEU A 145 -11.97 -26.49 16.23
N ASN A 146 -12.16 -25.19 16.44
CA ASN A 146 -12.39 -24.61 17.76
C ASN A 146 -13.67 -25.17 18.41
N PHE A 147 -14.75 -25.33 17.64
CA PHE A 147 -15.97 -25.96 18.12
C PHE A 147 -15.75 -27.42 18.53
N LEU A 148 -15.08 -28.21 17.69
CA LEU A 148 -14.76 -29.61 17.97
C LEU A 148 -13.84 -29.74 19.19
N SER A 149 -12.80 -28.92 19.29
CA SER A 149 -11.87 -28.88 20.42
C SER A 149 -12.60 -28.61 21.73
N ARG A 150 -13.50 -27.63 21.75
CA ARG A 150 -14.34 -27.33 22.92
C ARG A 150 -15.25 -28.51 23.29
N ARG A 151 -15.84 -29.18 22.30
CA ARG A 151 -16.70 -30.35 22.53
C ARG A 151 -15.90 -31.53 23.09
N ILE A 152 -14.70 -31.78 22.56
CA ILE A 152 -13.80 -32.83 23.06
C ILE A 152 -13.38 -32.52 24.50
N ALA A 153 -12.97 -31.29 24.79
CA ALA A 153 -12.60 -30.88 26.14
C ALA A 153 -13.73 -31.14 27.15
N LYS A 154 -14.98 -30.81 26.77
CA LYS A 154 -16.14 -31.05 27.65
C LYS A 154 -16.47 -32.53 27.84
N ILE A 155 -16.34 -33.35 26.81
CA ILE A 155 -16.51 -34.81 26.94
C ILE A 155 -15.43 -35.40 27.84
N LEU A 156 -14.20 -34.92 27.68
CA LEU A 156 -13.06 -35.37 28.46
C LEU A 156 -13.22 -34.98 29.93
N GLU A 157 -13.62 -33.73 30.21
CA GLU A 157 -14.00 -33.26 31.57
C GLU A 157 -15.05 -34.16 32.21
N LEU A 158 -16.15 -34.46 31.51
CA LEU A 158 -17.19 -35.37 32.01
C LEU A 158 -16.66 -36.78 32.24
N TRP A 159 -15.74 -37.27 31.41
CA TRP A 159 -15.15 -38.58 31.58
C TRP A 159 -14.21 -38.65 32.79
N TYR A 160 -13.48 -37.58 33.08
CA TYR A 160 -12.69 -37.49 34.31
C TYR A 160 -13.60 -37.45 35.54
N GLU A 161 -14.60 -36.56 35.56
CA GLU A 161 -15.51 -36.39 36.70
C GLU A 161 -16.32 -37.66 36.97
N ILE A 162 -16.92 -38.26 35.94
CA ILE A 162 -17.79 -39.43 36.11
C ILE A 162 -16.99 -40.73 36.16
N GLY A 163 -15.98 -40.84 35.30
CA GLY A 163 -15.28 -42.10 35.10
C GLY A 163 -14.14 -42.32 36.07
N ILE A 164 -13.41 -41.27 36.45
CA ILE A 164 -12.25 -41.40 37.33
C ILE A 164 -12.62 -41.08 38.77
N ASP A 165 -13.28 -39.95 39.03
CA ASP A 165 -13.53 -39.53 40.41
C ASP A 165 -14.55 -40.45 41.09
N ILE A 166 -15.67 -40.79 40.44
CA ILE A 166 -16.68 -41.69 41.04
C ILE A 166 -16.11 -43.10 41.24
N VAL A 167 -15.33 -43.61 40.28
CA VAL A 167 -14.72 -44.93 40.40
C VAL A 167 -13.68 -44.94 41.51
N ASN A 168 -12.88 -43.88 41.62
CA ASN A 168 -11.90 -43.72 42.70
C ASN A 168 -12.59 -43.62 44.07
N ASP A 169 -13.67 -42.87 44.20
CA ASP A 169 -14.46 -42.77 45.43
C ASP A 169 -15.04 -44.15 45.83
N CYS A 170 -15.50 -44.93 44.86
CA CYS A 170 -15.98 -46.28 45.09
C CYS A 170 -14.86 -47.22 45.58
N PHE A 171 -13.67 -47.15 44.97
CA PHE A 171 -12.51 -47.91 45.42
C PHE A 171 -12.06 -47.50 46.84
N LEU A 172 -12.04 -46.20 47.13
CA LEU A 172 -11.72 -45.69 48.47
C LEU A 172 -12.71 -46.17 49.52
N GLU A 173 -14.01 -46.21 49.19
CA GLU A 173 -15.03 -46.77 50.08
C GLU A 173 -14.78 -48.26 50.36
N TRP A 174 -14.48 -49.04 49.31
CA TRP A 174 -14.20 -50.46 49.45
C TRP A 174 -12.94 -50.73 50.27
N ASP A 175 -11.86 -49.99 50.04
CA ASP A 175 -10.63 -50.07 50.83
C ASP A 175 -10.89 -49.71 52.30
N GLY A 176 -11.72 -48.70 52.56
CA GLY A 176 -12.16 -48.35 53.91
C GLY A 176 -12.93 -49.48 54.61
N ARG A 177 -13.84 -50.14 53.88
CA ARG A 177 -14.60 -51.30 54.38
C ARG A 177 -13.69 -52.49 54.66
N ILE A 178 -12.76 -52.79 53.76
CA ILE A 178 -11.77 -53.87 53.91
C ILE A 178 -10.86 -53.61 55.11
N ASN A 179 -10.34 -52.38 55.25
CA ASN A 179 -9.50 -52.00 56.39
C ASN A 179 -10.25 -52.11 57.73
N ASN A 180 -11.52 -51.71 57.77
CA ASN A 180 -12.36 -51.88 58.96
C ASN A 180 -12.54 -53.36 59.32
N LEU A 181 -12.84 -54.22 58.33
CA LEU A 181 -12.94 -55.67 58.54
C LEU A 181 -11.61 -56.27 59.02
N ASN A 182 -10.49 -55.91 58.40
CA ASN A 182 -9.16 -56.36 58.81
C ASN A 182 -8.83 -55.92 60.25
N SER A 183 -9.17 -54.69 60.63
CA SER A 183 -8.97 -54.21 62.00
C SER A 183 -9.82 -54.98 63.02
N LYS A 184 -11.05 -55.36 62.66
CA LYS A 184 -11.92 -56.18 63.51
C LYS A 184 -11.37 -57.59 63.65
N ILE A 185 -10.95 -58.20 62.54
CA ILE A 185 -10.33 -59.53 62.52
C ILE A 185 -9.07 -59.54 63.40
N GLN A 186 -8.19 -58.55 63.24
CA GLN A 186 -6.98 -58.41 64.06
C GLN A 186 -7.31 -58.28 65.56
N LYS A 187 -8.32 -57.47 65.91
CA LYS A 187 -8.81 -57.36 67.30
C LYS A 187 -9.34 -58.69 67.84
N PHE A 188 -10.11 -59.44 67.05
CA PHE A 188 -10.59 -60.77 67.42
C PHE A 188 -9.45 -61.76 67.64
N TYR A 189 -8.42 -61.75 66.78
CA TYR A 189 -7.25 -62.61 66.96
C TYR A 189 -6.41 -62.23 68.19
N THR A 190 -6.31 -60.94 68.54
CA THR A 190 -5.61 -60.51 69.76
C THR A 190 -6.39 -60.75 71.06
N LEU A 191 -7.70 -60.97 71.00
CA LEU A 191 -8.56 -61.27 72.15
C LEU A 191 -8.70 -62.79 72.44
N ASN A 192 -8.33 -63.63 71.48
CA ASN A 192 -8.38 -65.10 71.58
C ASN A 192 -7.00 -65.74 71.87
N ILE A 193 -6.03 -64.93 72.31
CA ILE A 193 -4.72 -65.34 72.84
C ILE A 193 -4.66 -64.84 74.29
#